data_AF-A0A7C4PXC4-F1
#
_entry.id   AF-A0A7C4PXC4-F1
#
_cell.length_a   1.000
_cell.length_b   1.000
_cell.length_c   1.000
_cell.angle_alpha   90.00
_cell.angle_beta   90.00
_cell.angle_gamma   90.00
#
_symmetry.space_group_name_H-M   'P 1'
#
loop_
_entity.id
_entity.type
_entity.pdbx_description
1 polymer ?
#
loop_
_entity_poly.entity_id
_entity_poly.type
_entity_poly.pdbx_seq_one_letter_code
_entity_poly.pdbx_strand_id
1 'polypeptide(L)'
;MNPGDPAKVYLCAKCGRTSESAGDCPEHPDEPLLDTTDRQVRFFLMHLDDQARNRTYGFWITAGMVVGAVAGIALAVLGNRYIEEDSFPTSRALIIGGIAGASLGTAVARWRFVPRFASYTKPLENVGVKV
;
A
#
# COMPACT_ATOMS: atom_id res chain seq x y z
N MET A 1 -10.17 -37.40 1.85
CA MET A 1 -10.22 -36.00 2.30
C MET A 1 -11.02 -35.93 3.59
N ASN A 2 -10.51 -35.26 4.62
CA ASN A 2 -11.32 -34.94 5.79
C ASN A 2 -12.32 -33.84 5.41
N PRO A 3 -13.61 -33.95 5.79
CA PRO A 3 -14.59 -32.88 5.62
C PRO A 3 -14.24 -31.75 6.60
N GLY A 4 -13.33 -30.87 6.20
CA GLY A 4 -12.81 -29.78 7.04
C GLY A 4 -11.47 -29.22 6.57
N ASP A 5 -10.73 -29.92 5.71
CA ASP A 5 -9.52 -29.35 5.11
C ASP A 5 -9.92 -28.24 4.13
N PRO A 6 -9.33 -27.03 4.23
CA PRO A 6 -9.56 -25.99 3.24
C PRO A 6 -9.15 -26.54 1.87
N ALA A 7 -10.02 -26.35 0.87
CA ALA A 7 -9.70 -26.75 -0.50
C ALA A 7 -8.33 -26.18 -0.88
N LYS A 8 -7.42 -27.05 -1.34
CA LYS A 8 -6.09 -26.61 -1.80
C LYS A 8 -6.28 -25.70 -3.00
N VAL A 9 -5.91 -24.43 -2.83
CA VAL A 9 -5.94 -23.45 -3.90
C VAL A 9 -4.51 -23.08 -4.25
N TYR A 10 -4.16 -23.24 -5.51
CA TYR A 10 -2.90 -22.79 -6.07
C TYR A 10 -3.10 -21.41 -6.72
N LEU A 11 -2.13 -20.51 -6.57
CA LEU A 11 -2.25 -19.11 -6.96
C LEU A 11 -1.01 -18.65 -7.77
N CYS A 12 -1.23 -17.98 -8.90
CA CYS A 12 -0.16 -17.26 -9.60
C CYS A 12 0.13 -15.91 -8.95
N ALA A 13 1.39 -15.60 -8.62
CA ALA A 13 1.76 -14.34 -7.97
C ALA A 13 1.68 -13.12 -8.92
N LYS A 14 1.85 -13.31 -10.24
CA LYS A 14 1.68 -12.20 -11.21
C LYS A 14 0.23 -11.82 -11.49
N CYS A 15 -0.59 -12.75 -11.97
CA CYS A 15 -1.98 -12.43 -12.36
C CYS A 15 -3.00 -12.61 -11.23
N GLY A 16 -2.70 -13.39 -10.20
CA GLY A 16 -3.64 -13.69 -9.11
C GLY A 16 -4.70 -14.74 -9.49
N ARG A 17 -4.53 -15.45 -10.61
CA ARG A 17 -5.44 -16.54 -11.00
C ARG A 17 -5.25 -17.74 -10.07
N THR A 18 -6.36 -18.34 -9.66
CA THR A 18 -6.40 -19.54 -8.81
C THR A 18 -6.66 -20.80 -9.63
N SER A 19 -6.12 -21.93 -9.17
CA SER A 19 -6.36 -23.28 -9.70
C SER A 19 -6.52 -24.29 -8.57
N GLU A 20 -7.23 -25.39 -8.85
CA GLU A 20 -7.39 -26.52 -7.93
C GLU A 20 -6.22 -27.52 -8.03
N SER A 21 -5.39 -27.41 -9.06
CA SER A 21 -4.25 -28.30 -9.31
C SER A 21 -2.93 -27.54 -9.38
N ALA A 22 -1.86 -28.22 -8.97
CA ALA A 22 -0.50 -27.75 -9.15
C ALA A 22 -0.12 -27.74 -10.64
N GLY A 23 0.84 -26.89 -11.00
CA GLY A 23 1.32 -26.71 -12.36
C GLY A 23 1.67 -25.26 -12.62
N ASP A 24 1.79 -24.90 -13.90
CA ASP A 24 2.14 -23.54 -14.32
C ASP A 24 0.90 -22.71 -14.62
N CYS A 25 1.04 -21.39 -14.51
CA CYS A 25 -0.05 -20.51 -14.88
C CYS A 25 -0.25 -20.51 -16.40
N PRO A 26 -1.48 -20.68 -16.92
CA PRO A 26 -1.72 -20.68 -18.37
C PRO A 26 -1.42 -19.32 -19.04
N GLU A 27 -1.40 -18.22 -18.28
CA GLU A 27 -1.00 -16.89 -18.78
C GLU A 27 0.50 -16.61 -18.58
N HIS A 28 1.13 -17.29 -17.63
CA HIS A 28 2.53 -17.09 -17.25
C HIS A 28 3.19 -18.47 -17.12
N PRO A 29 3.55 -19.11 -18.25
CA PRO A 29 4.04 -20.49 -18.27
C PRO A 29 5.36 -20.67 -17.51
N ASP A 30 6.13 -19.60 -17.33
CA ASP A 30 7.38 -19.63 -16.56
C ASP A 30 7.16 -19.53 -15.04
N GLU A 31 5.90 -19.42 -14.58
CA GLU A 31 5.57 -19.16 -13.19
C GLU A 31 4.72 -20.29 -12.60
N PRO A 32 5.28 -21.05 -11.63
CA PRO A 32 4.55 -22.13 -10.99
C PRO A 32 3.46 -21.55 -10.10
N LEU A 33 2.30 -22.20 -10.10
CA LEU A 33 1.21 -21.86 -9.20
C LEU A 33 1.59 -22.23 -7.76
N LEU A 34 1.51 -21.25 -6.87
CA LEU A 34 1.95 -21.36 -5.49
C LEU A 34 0.85 -21.93 -4.60
N ASP A 35 1.17 -22.92 -3.77
CA ASP A 35 0.22 -23.53 -2.85
C ASP A 35 -0.11 -22.57 -1.70
N THR A 36 -1.35 -22.06 -1.66
CA THR A 36 -1.78 -21.10 -0.63
C THR A 36 -1.96 -21.72 0.75
N THR A 37 -1.92 -23.06 0.87
CA THR A 37 -1.94 -23.74 2.16
C THR A 37 -0.56 -23.77 2.83
N ASP A 38 0.51 -23.61 2.05
CA ASP A 38 1.88 -23.52 2.57
C ASP A 38 2.10 -22.18 3.27
N ARG A 39 2.54 -22.24 4.53
CA ARG A 39 2.85 -21.08 5.36
C ARG A 39 3.95 -20.21 4.73
N GLN A 40 4.97 -20.80 4.10
CA GLN A 40 6.06 -20.03 3.47
C GLN A 40 5.54 -19.21 2.28
N VAL A 41 4.69 -19.82 1.45
CA VAL A 41 4.03 -19.14 0.33
C VAL A 41 3.19 -17.98 0.83
N ARG A 42 2.41 -18.16 1.90
CA ARG A 42 1.57 -17.10 2.45
C ARG A 42 2.38 -15.91 2.97
N PHE A 43 3.54 -16.15 3.61
CA PHE A 43 4.47 -15.08 3.98
C PHE A 43 5.06 -14.37 2.76
N PHE A 44 5.40 -15.12 1.71
CA PHE A 44 5.87 -14.54 0.45
C PHE A 44 4.81 -13.64 -0.19
N LEU A 45 3.54 -14.08 -0.25
CA LEU A 45 2.43 -13.29 -0.77
C LEU A 45 2.17 -12.03 0.07
N MET A 46 2.28 -12.13 1.40
CA MET A 46 2.21 -10.97 2.29
C MET A 46 3.33 -9.97 2.00
N HIS A 47 4.55 -10.46 1.79
CA HIS A 47 5.69 -9.60 1.44
C HIS A 47 5.48 -8.88 0.09
N LEU A 48 4.88 -9.54 -0.90
CA LEU A 48 4.53 -8.91 -2.18
C LEU A 48 3.51 -7.77 -2.00
N ASP A 49 2.46 -7.99 -1.22
CA ASP A 49 1.47 -6.95 -0.90
C ASP A 49 2.11 -5.80 -0.12
N ASP A 50 3.00 -6.07 0.84
CA ASP A 50 3.75 -5.06 1.60
C ASP A 50 4.69 -4.25 0.70
N GLN A 51 5.36 -4.89 -0.26
CA GLN A 51 6.21 -4.19 -1.23
C GLN A 51 5.38 -3.27 -2.14
N ALA A 52 4.22 -3.75 -2.62
CA ALA A 52 3.29 -2.94 -3.41
C ALA A 52 2.72 -1.77 -2.60
N ARG A 53 2.40 -2.01 -1.32
CA ARG A 53 1.95 -0.99 -0.37
C ARG A 53 3.02 0.08 -0.18
N ASN A 54 4.26 -0.31 0.12
CA ASN A 54 5.35 0.64 0.34
C ASN A 54 5.62 1.52 -0.88
N ARG A 55 5.55 0.97 -2.10
CA ARG A 55 5.69 1.77 -3.34
C ARG A 55 4.55 2.78 -3.49
N THR A 56 3.32 2.33 -3.27
CA THR A 56 2.12 3.19 -3.40
C THR A 56 2.12 4.30 -2.34
N TYR A 57 2.31 3.93 -1.07
CA TYR A 57 2.34 4.88 0.04
C TYR A 57 3.51 5.85 -0.07
N GLY A 58 4.72 5.36 -0.37
CA GLY A 58 5.89 6.20 -0.54
C GLY A 58 5.67 7.27 -1.61
N PHE A 59 5.19 6.87 -2.79
CA PHE A 59 4.90 7.80 -3.87
C PHE A 59 3.89 8.88 -3.47
N TRP A 60 2.73 8.50 -2.94
CA TRP A 60 1.66 9.44 -2.64
C TRP A 60 1.95 10.34 -1.44
N ILE A 61 2.64 9.84 -0.41
CA ILE A 61 3.04 10.65 0.74
C ILE A 61 4.06 11.71 0.31
N THR A 62 5.08 11.31 -0.47
CA THR A 62 6.09 12.26 -0.96
C THR A 62 5.47 13.28 -1.90
N ALA A 63 4.61 12.86 -2.84
CA ALA A 63 3.89 13.78 -3.72
C ALA A 63 3.02 14.77 -2.91
N GLY A 64 2.30 14.26 -1.90
CA GLY A 64 1.51 15.07 -0.98
C GLY A 64 2.35 16.11 -0.23
N MET A 65 3.49 15.71 0.33
CA MET A 65 4.41 16.63 1.02
C MET A 65 4.89 17.76 0.12
N VAL A 66 5.32 17.44 -1.11
CA VAL A 66 5.83 18.45 -2.06
C VAL A 66 4.73 19.43 -2.44
N VAL A 67 3.55 18.94 -2.83
CA VAL A 67 2.42 19.80 -3.20
C VAL A 67 1.97 20.65 -2.03
N GLY A 68 1.87 20.06 -0.83
CA GLY A 68 1.48 20.78 0.38
C GLY A 68 2.48 21.87 0.77
N ALA A 69 3.78 21.59 0.68
CA ALA A 69 4.83 22.57 0.95
C ALA A 69 4.78 23.75 -0.04
N VAL A 70 4.63 23.48 -1.35
CA VAL A 70 4.50 24.53 -2.37
C VAL A 70 3.25 25.38 -2.12
N ALA A 71 2.11 24.74 -1.82
CA ALA A 71 0.87 25.44 -1.51
C ALA A 71 1.00 26.31 -0.24
N GLY A 72 1.66 25.80 0.80
CA GLY A 72 1.93 26.54 2.04
C GLY A 72 2.77 27.80 1.78
N ILE A 73 3.85 27.67 1.00
CA ILE A 73 4.69 28.81 0.60
C ILE A 73 3.88 29.82 -0.20
N ALA A 74 3.09 29.37 -1.18
CA ALA A 74 2.26 30.26 -1.99
C ALA A 74 1.26 31.04 -1.13
N LEU A 75 0.60 30.39 -0.17
CA LEU A 75 -0.32 31.03 0.77
C LEU A 75 0.39 32.05 1.67
N ALA A 76 1.60 31.75 2.14
CA ALA A 76 2.37 32.70 2.94
C ALA A 76 2.78 33.94 2.13
N VAL A 77 3.23 33.76 0.88
CA VAL A 77 3.58 34.86 -0.01
C VAL A 77 2.37 35.73 -0.34
N LEU A 78 1.20 35.12 -0.57
CA LEU A 78 -0.04 35.85 -0.79
C LEU A 78 -0.48 36.57 0.50
N GLY A 79 -0.44 35.90 1.65
CA GLY A 79 -0.79 36.48 2.95
C GLY A 79 0.01 37.75 3.25
N ASN A 80 1.34 37.70 3.11
CA ASN A 80 2.21 38.86 3.34
C ASN A 80 1.97 40.03 2.36
N ARG A 81 1.32 39.79 1.21
CA ARG A 81 0.95 40.86 0.27
C ARG A 81 -0.37 41.55 0.63
N TYR A 82 -1.28 40.85 1.29
CA TYR A 82 -2.63 41.35 1.56
C TYR A 82 -2.86 41.76 3.02
N ILE A 83 -2.04 41.25 3.95
CA ILE A 83 -2.15 41.50 5.37
C ILE A 83 -0.85 42.20 5.78
N GLU A 84 -0.94 43.46 6.24
CA GLU A 84 0.22 44.29 6.68
C GLU A 84 0.90 43.77 7.96
N GLU A 85 0.58 42.54 8.38
CA GLU A 85 1.12 41.89 9.56
C GLU A 85 2.07 40.77 9.13
N ASP A 86 3.36 40.92 9.46
CA ASP A 86 4.49 40.01 9.23
C ASP A 86 4.37 38.69 10.05
N SER A 87 3.15 38.15 10.13
CA SER A 87 2.73 37.18 11.15
C SER A 87 3.08 35.74 10.80
N PHE A 88 3.46 35.43 9.54
CA PHE A 88 3.72 34.05 9.12
C PHE A 88 5.02 33.85 8.33
N PRO A 89 6.12 33.46 9.00
CA PRO A 89 7.38 33.19 8.31
C PRO A 89 7.23 31.98 7.36
N THR A 90 7.80 32.10 6.16
CA THR A 90 7.71 31.10 5.07
C THR A 90 8.18 29.71 5.51
N SER A 91 9.12 29.63 6.46
CA SER A 91 9.60 28.36 7.03
C SER A 91 8.50 27.59 7.79
N ARG A 92 7.64 28.28 8.55
CA ARG A 92 6.50 27.65 9.23
C ARG A 92 5.43 27.20 8.24
N ALA A 93 5.19 28.01 7.21
CA ALA A 93 4.24 27.68 6.15
C ALA A 93 4.67 26.43 5.35
N LEU A 94 5.96 26.28 5.09
CA LEU A 94 6.53 25.09 4.45
C LEU A 94 6.28 23.84 5.28
N ILE A 95 6.56 23.88 6.59
CA ILE A 95 6.37 22.74 7.50
C ILE A 95 4.88 22.37 7.61
N ILE A 96 4.02 23.34 7.87
CA ILE A 96 2.57 23.11 8.03
C ILE A 96 1.98 22.58 6.71
N GLY A 97 2.33 23.22 5.60
CA GLY A 97 1.91 22.79 4.27
C GLY A 97 2.38 21.37 3.97
N GLY A 98 3.65 21.04 4.25
CA GLY A 98 4.21 19.71 4.05
C GLY A 98 3.51 18.62 4.87
N ILE A 99 3.23 18.88 6.16
CA ILE A 99 2.53 17.93 7.03
C ILE A 99 1.08 17.72 6.55
N ALA A 100 0.35 18.80 6.27
CA ALA A 100 -1.02 18.70 5.76
C ALA A 100 -1.07 17.95 4.43
N GLY A 101 -0.11 18.23 3.54
CA GLY A 101 0.08 17.52 2.28
C GLY A 101 0.37 16.03 2.47
N ALA A 102 1.24 15.66 3.42
CA ALA A 102 1.54 14.26 3.73
C ALA A 102 0.30 13.49 4.22
N SER A 103 -0.53 14.12 5.06
CA SER A 103 -1.78 13.53 5.55
C SER A 103 -2.76 13.26 4.41
N LEU A 104 -2.93 14.22 3.50
CA LEU A 104 -3.74 14.04 2.29
C LEU A 104 -3.17 12.95 1.39
N GLY A 105 -1.85 12.93 1.17
CA GLY A 105 -1.17 11.88 0.43
C GLY A 105 -1.40 10.49 1.02
N THR A 106 -1.38 10.36 2.34
CA THR A 106 -1.68 9.11 3.06
C THR A 106 -3.14 8.67 2.84
N ALA A 107 -4.10 9.60 2.90
CA ALA A 107 -5.50 9.30 2.67
C ALA A 107 -5.75 8.81 1.23
N VAL A 108 -5.14 9.46 0.25
CA VAL A 108 -5.20 9.04 -1.17
C VAL A 108 -4.54 7.68 -1.36
N ALA A 109 -3.37 7.45 -0.76
CA ALA A 109 -2.69 6.16 -0.82
C ALA A 109 -3.57 5.02 -0.27
N ARG A 110 -4.23 5.26 0.87
CA ARG A 110 -5.15 4.30 1.49
C ARG A 110 -6.36 4.00 0.61
N TRP A 111 -6.93 5.01 -0.03
CA TRP A 111 -8.06 4.83 -0.93
C TRP A 111 -7.64 4.08 -2.21
N ARG A 112 -6.43 4.33 -2.72
CA ARG A 112 -5.95 3.75 -3.98
C ARG A 112 -5.36 2.36 -3.85
N PHE A 113 -4.84 2.00 -2.69
CA PHE A 113 -4.24 0.71 -2.42
C PHE A 113 -5.30 -0.37 -2.20
N VAL A 114 -5.30 -1.39 -3.05
CA VAL A 114 -6.14 -2.58 -2.93
C VAL A 114 -5.21 -3.78 -2.76
N PRO A 115 -5.16 -4.43 -1.58
CA PRO A 115 -4.31 -5.59 -1.38
C PRO A 115 -4.82 -6.74 -2.25
N ARG A 116 -3.93 -7.38 -3.01
CA ARG A 116 -4.31 -8.42 -3.98
C ARG A 116 -4.43 -9.78 -3.30
N PHE A 117 -3.65 -10.03 -2.24
CA PHE A 117 -3.51 -11.35 -1.64
C PHE A 117 -4.10 -11.45 -0.22
N ALA A 118 -4.70 -10.37 0.30
CA ALA A 118 -5.28 -10.33 1.64
C ALA A 118 -6.31 -11.44 1.92
N SER A 119 -7.07 -11.90 0.92
CA SER A 119 -8.01 -13.02 1.08
C SER A 119 -7.33 -14.32 1.47
N TYR A 120 -6.11 -14.57 0.97
CA TYR A 120 -5.35 -15.80 1.21
C TYR A 120 -4.48 -15.73 2.46
N THR A 121 -4.10 -14.53 2.91
CA THR A 121 -3.21 -14.34 4.07
C THR A 121 -3.96 -14.14 5.38
N LYS A 122 -5.19 -13.59 5.38
CA LYS A 122 -6.03 -13.37 6.59
C LYS A 122 -6.12 -14.56 7.57
N PRO A 123 -6.25 -15.83 7.11
CA PRO A 123 -6.28 -16.94 8.06
C PRO A 123 -4.98 -17.16 8.86
N LEU A 124 -3.80 -16.68 8.42
CA LEU A 124 -2.57 -16.73 9.25
C LEU A 124 -2.65 -15.73 10.41
N GLU A 125 -3.27 -14.58 10.16
CA GLU A 125 -3.39 -13.48 11.11
C GLU A 125 -4.31 -13.89 12.29
N ASN A 126 -5.39 -14.60 11.99
CA ASN A 126 -6.35 -15.10 13.00
C ASN A 126 -5.83 -16.27 13.84
N VAL A 127 -4.82 -17.00 13.37
CA VAL A 127 -4.25 -18.16 14.10
C VAL A 127 -3.28 -17.71 15.19
N GLY A 128 -3.08 -16.40 15.39
CA GLY A 128 -2.31 -15.89 16.53
C GLY A 128 -0.87 -16.39 16.50
N VAL A 129 -0.25 -16.41 15.31
CA VAL A 129 1.20 -16.48 15.21
C VAL A 129 1.73 -15.19 15.80
N LYS A 130 1.92 -15.16 17.12
CA LYS A 130 2.87 -14.26 17.76
C LYS A 130 4.22 -14.59 17.14
N VAL A 131 4.66 -13.76 16.19
CA VAL A 131 6.05 -13.73 15.73
C VAL A 131 6.90 -13.24 16.88
#